data_AF-E0XQM1-F1
#
_entry.id   AF-E0XQM1-F1
#
_cell.length_a   1.000
_cell.length_b   1.000
_cell.length_c   1.000
_cell.angle_alpha   90.00
_cell.angle_beta   90.00
_cell.angle_gamma   90.00
#
_symmetry.space_group_name_H-M   'P 1'
#
loop_
_entity.id
_entity.type
_entity.pdbx_description
1 polymer ?
#
loop_
_entity_poly.entity_id
_entity_poly.type
_entity_poly.pdbx_seq_one_letter_code
_entity_poly.pdbx_strand_id
1 'polypeptide(L)'
;MLALLWIDTVSFCCRINRMMKKFKRFHPLFVEGMSGYDPRDPEPVVVEVVRVLREHWKTRPPSKPVVLMIQGDPRTERGIAAITPRVAKALGVQRGLIVLDEEIADYHSPNADRENVVLEVLFSEVMTWLEGYSSGTLIQVETAIAALVRAKNFDRAVLSKPPLAEYFPTFARLQEVSKIALYALCGEMTLVHTSAELVPSSVSSFYTIGIDLGLINPSDIVAFEQQ
;
A
#
# COMPACT_ATOMS: atom_id res chain seq x y z
N MET A 1 36.40 -9.50 7.82
CA MET A 1 35.14 -8.83 8.19
C MET A 1 34.65 -7.87 7.11
N LEU A 2 35.50 -7.02 6.50
CA LEU A 2 35.11 -6.10 5.41
C LEU A 2 34.64 -6.78 4.11
N ALA A 3 35.22 -7.92 3.72
CA ALA A 3 34.84 -8.61 2.48
C ALA A 3 33.46 -9.29 2.54
N LEU A 4 33.03 -9.78 3.72
CA LEU A 4 31.70 -10.37 3.93
C LEU A 4 30.61 -9.30 3.82
N LEU A 5 30.79 -8.15 4.50
CA LEU A 5 29.89 -7.00 4.41
C LEU A 5 29.72 -6.48 2.96
N TRP A 6 30.78 -6.50 2.15
CA TRP A 6 30.73 -6.06 0.75
C TRP A 6 29.99 -7.05 -0.15
N ILE A 7 30.21 -8.36 0.02
CA ILE A 7 29.51 -9.41 -0.73
C ILE A 7 28.01 -9.41 -0.39
N ASP A 8 27.67 -9.22 0.88
CA ASP A 8 26.27 -9.13 1.35
C ASP A 8 25.57 -7.91 0.77
N THR A 9 26.24 -6.75 0.73
CA THR A 9 25.69 -5.51 0.15
C THR A 9 25.47 -5.62 -1.37
N VAL A 10 26.43 -6.19 -2.10
CA VAL A 10 26.30 -6.38 -3.56
C VAL A 10 25.20 -7.39 -3.89
N SER A 11 25.13 -8.50 -3.15
CA SER A 11 24.07 -9.51 -3.29
C SER A 11 22.69 -8.92 -3.02
N PHE A 12 22.56 -8.11 -1.97
CA PHE A 12 21.34 -7.39 -1.60
C PHE A 12 20.89 -6.41 -2.69
N CYS A 13 21.78 -5.54 -3.17
CA CYS A 13 21.48 -4.61 -4.27
C CYS A 13 21.12 -5.34 -5.58
N CYS A 14 21.78 -6.46 -5.90
CA CYS A 14 21.43 -7.28 -7.06
C CYS A 14 20.05 -7.92 -6.93
N ARG A 15 19.67 -8.37 -5.72
CA ARG A 15 18.35 -8.92 -5.42
C ARG A 15 17.25 -7.86 -5.58
N ILE A 16 17.42 -6.68 -4.97
CA ILE A 16 16.50 -5.55 -5.10
C ILE A 16 16.27 -5.24 -6.58
N ASN A 17 17.35 -5.02 -7.33
CA ASN A 17 17.26 -4.67 -8.75
C ASN A 17 16.53 -5.74 -9.58
N ARG A 18 16.71 -7.02 -9.25
CA ARG A 18 16.02 -8.11 -9.95
C ARG A 18 14.53 -8.12 -9.64
N MET A 19 14.15 -7.93 -8.37
CA MET A 19 12.74 -7.92 -7.97
C MET A 19 12.01 -6.69 -8.52
N MET A 20 12.60 -5.50 -8.39
CA MET A 20 12.01 -4.26 -8.90
C MET A 20 11.86 -4.29 -10.44
N LYS A 21 12.78 -4.94 -11.16
CA LYS A 21 12.60 -5.21 -12.61
C LYS A 21 11.37 -6.04 -12.92
N LYS A 22 10.95 -6.96 -12.05
CA LYS A 22 9.70 -7.72 -12.22
C LYS A 22 8.49 -6.82 -12.02
N PHE A 23 8.45 -6.05 -10.92
CA PHE A 23 7.35 -5.12 -10.63
C PHE A 23 7.13 -4.09 -11.73
N LYS A 24 8.20 -3.55 -12.32
CA LYS A 24 8.14 -2.54 -13.41
C LYS A 24 7.27 -2.96 -14.62
N ARG A 25 7.04 -4.26 -14.81
CA ARG A 25 6.25 -4.84 -15.90
C ARG A 25 4.74 -4.78 -15.66
N PHE A 26 4.30 -4.37 -14.47
CA PHE A 26 2.91 -4.37 -14.07
C PHE A 26 2.39 -2.96 -13.83
N HIS A 27 1.07 -2.87 -13.81
CA HIS A 27 0.30 -1.76 -13.26
C HIS A 27 -0.13 -2.12 -11.83
N PRO A 28 0.45 -1.48 -10.79
CA PRO A 28 0.05 -1.71 -9.41
C PRO A 28 -1.37 -1.21 -9.15
N LEU A 29 -2.24 -2.11 -8.70
CA LEU A 29 -3.55 -1.78 -8.13
C LEU A 29 -3.49 -1.89 -6.61
N PHE A 30 -3.75 -0.80 -5.91
CA PHE A 30 -3.97 -0.80 -4.46
C PHE A 30 -5.47 -0.70 -4.17
N VAL A 31 -5.95 -1.53 -3.26
CA VAL A 31 -7.29 -1.42 -2.68
C VAL A 31 -7.09 -1.21 -1.20
N GLU A 32 -7.57 -0.09 -0.66
CA GLU A 32 -7.38 0.28 0.74
C GLU A 32 -8.71 0.45 1.46
N GLY A 33 -8.78 0.04 2.72
CA GLY A 33 -10.02 0.04 3.46
C GLY A 33 -9.83 -0.29 4.92
N MET A 34 -10.96 -0.35 5.63
CA MET A 34 -11.01 -0.78 7.03
C MET A 34 -10.47 -2.20 7.17
N SER A 35 -9.79 -2.47 8.29
CA SER A 35 -9.29 -3.82 8.61
C SER A 35 -10.44 -4.71 9.12
N GLY A 36 -10.13 -5.82 9.81
CA GLY A 36 -11.11 -6.84 10.19
C GLY A 36 -12.30 -6.40 11.05
N TYR A 37 -12.33 -5.16 11.56
CA TYR A 37 -13.48 -4.58 12.27
C TYR A 37 -14.53 -3.94 11.35
N ASP A 38 -14.33 -3.96 10.02
CA ASP A 38 -15.36 -3.53 9.07
C ASP A 38 -16.63 -4.40 9.22
N PRO A 39 -17.78 -3.81 9.61
CA PRO A 39 -19.00 -4.59 9.84
C PRO A 39 -19.70 -5.02 8.55
N ARG A 40 -19.30 -4.46 7.40
CA ARG A 40 -19.99 -4.67 6.13
C ARG A 40 -19.77 -6.08 5.59
N ASP A 41 -20.71 -6.54 4.77
CA ASP A 41 -20.47 -7.70 3.90
C ASP A 41 -19.40 -7.36 2.87
N PRO A 42 -18.28 -8.12 2.79
CA PRO A 42 -17.29 -7.89 1.76
C PRO A 42 -17.86 -8.07 0.34
N GLU A 43 -18.90 -8.87 0.12
CA GLU A 43 -19.38 -9.16 -1.23
C GLU A 43 -19.94 -7.92 -1.96
N PRO A 44 -20.89 -7.13 -1.41
CA PRO A 44 -21.31 -5.86 -2.01
C PRO A 44 -20.15 -4.88 -2.23
N VAL A 45 -19.21 -4.82 -1.29
CA VAL A 45 -18.04 -3.93 -1.38
C VAL A 45 -17.13 -4.33 -2.54
N VAL A 46 -16.90 -5.63 -2.74
CA VAL A 46 -16.14 -6.17 -3.87
C VAL A 46 -16.81 -5.82 -5.20
N VAL A 47 -18.12 -6.02 -5.30
CA VAL A 47 -18.90 -5.69 -6.51
C VAL A 47 -18.69 -4.23 -6.89
N GLU A 48 -18.81 -3.34 -5.90
CA GLU A 48 -18.70 -1.91 -6.12
C GLU A 48 -17.27 -1.49 -6.47
N VAL A 49 -16.25 -1.99 -5.75
CA VAL A 49 -14.82 -1.76 -6.09
C VAL A 49 -14.54 -2.18 -7.54
N VAL A 50 -14.98 -3.37 -7.95
CA VAL A 50 -14.75 -3.88 -9.31
C VAL A 50 -15.49 -3.03 -10.34
N ARG A 51 -16.71 -2.56 -10.03
CA ARG A 51 -17.49 -1.69 -10.92
C ARG A 51 -16.76 -0.37 -11.16
N VAL A 52 -16.35 0.34 -10.11
CA VAL A 52 -15.68 1.66 -10.24
C VAL A 52 -14.31 1.54 -10.91
N LEU A 53 -13.56 0.47 -10.64
CA LEU A 53 -12.29 0.21 -11.31
C LEU A 53 -12.49 0.00 -12.83
N ARG A 54 -13.47 -0.82 -13.21
CA ARG A 54 -13.79 -1.04 -14.63
C ARG A 54 -14.25 0.23 -15.32
N GLU A 55 -15.05 1.05 -14.65
CA GLU A 55 -15.50 2.33 -15.22
C GLU A 55 -14.32 3.30 -15.41
N HIS A 56 -13.48 3.45 -14.38
CA HIS A 56 -12.28 4.27 -14.46
C HIS A 56 -11.38 3.84 -15.64
N TRP A 57 -11.14 2.54 -15.78
CA TRP A 57 -10.28 2.00 -16.83
C TRP A 57 -10.86 2.07 -18.25
N LYS A 58 -12.15 2.40 -18.44
CA LYS A 58 -12.66 2.74 -19.79
C LYS A 58 -12.05 4.02 -20.33
N THR A 59 -11.77 4.98 -19.45
CA THR A 59 -11.21 6.29 -19.81
C THR A 59 -9.71 6.36 -19.57
N ARG A 60 -9.21 5.59 -18.61
CA ARG A 60 -7.79 5.52 -18.22
C ARG A 60 -7.34 4.06 -18.10
N PRO A 61 -7.27 3.31 -19.20
CA PRO A 61 -6.87 1.91 -19.15
C PRO A 61 -5.41 1.77 -18.70
N PRO A 62 -5.08 0.79 -17.84
CA PRO A 62 -3.70 0.44 -17.53
C PRO A 62 -2.92 0.11 -18.81
N SER A 63 -1.70 0.63 -18.94
CA SER A 63 -0.85 0.31 -20.09
C SER A 63 -0.16 -1.06 -19.96
N LYS A 64 -0.19 -1.63 -18.75
CA LYS A 64 0.44 -2.91 -18.38
C LYS A 64 -0.56 -3.86 -17.70
N PRO A 65 -0.22 -5.16 -17.63
CA PRO A 65 -0.99 -6.11 -16.84
C PRO A 65 -1.13 -5.65 -15.39
N VAL A 66 -2.35 -5.69 -14.86
CA VAL A 66 -2.64 -5.30 -13.48
C VAL A 66 -2.15 -6.37 -12.50
N VAL A 67 -1.53 -5.92 -11.40
CA VAL A 67 -1.25 -6.74 -10.22
C VAL A 67 -1.86 -6.07 -8.99
N LEU A 68 -2.66 -6.82 -8.23
CA LEU A 68 -3.24 -6.28 -7.00
C LEU A 68 -2.20 -6.37 -5.88
N MET A 69 -1.76 -5.21 -5.38
CA MET A 69 -0.79 -5.09 -4.31
C MET A 69 -1.46 -5.17 -2.94
N ILE A 70 -0.97 -6.07 -2.09
CA ILE A 70 -1.36 -6.21 -0.68
C ILE A 70 -0.17 -5.92 0.24
N GLN A 71 -0.47 -5.48 1.46
CA GLN A 71 0.51 -4.97 2.42
C GLN A 71 0.54 -5.81 3.71
N GLY A 72 0.45 -7.13 3.53
CA GLY A 72 0.62 -8.13 4.59
C GLY A 72 -0.50 -8.18 5.62
N ASP A 73 -1.72 -7.75 5.27
CA ASP A 73 -2.87 -7.98 6.13
C ASP A 73 -3.10 -9.48 6.35
N PRO A 74 -3.34 -9.92 7.60
CA PRO A 74 -3.68 -11.31 7.89
C PRO A 74 -5.06 -11.65 7.35
N ARG A 75 -5.27 -12.92 7.00
CA ARG A 75 -6.60 -13.38 6.53
C ARG A 75 -7.66 -13.18 7.61
N THR A 76 -8.76 -12.55 7.22
CA THR A 76 -9.95 -12.36 8.05
C THR A 76 -11.22 -12.57 7.24
N GLU A 77 -12.34 -12.81 7.91
CA GLU A 77 -13.65 -12.97 7.26
C GLU A 77 -14.24 -11.63 6.77
N ARG A 78 -13.75 -10.51 7.31
CA ARG A 78 -14.24 -9.14 7.06
C ARG A 78 -13.10 -8.18 6.71
N GLY A 79 -13.45 -6.98 6.27
CA GLY A 79 -12.50 -5.92 5.97
C GLY A 79 -11.60 -6.20 4.77
N ILE A 80 -10.53 -5.43 4.64
CA ILE A 80 -9.68 -5.41 3.45
C ILE A 80 -9.07 -6.77 3.09
N ALA A 81 -8.72 -7.59 4.09
CA ALA A 81 -8.17 -8.93 3.86
C ALA A 81 -9.21 -9.93 3.32
N ALA A 82 -10.50 -9.69 3.54
CA ALA A 82 -11.57 -10.44 2.87
C ALA A 82 -11.86 -9.89 1.46
N ILE A 83 -11.70 -8.59 1.25
CA ILE A 83 -12.06 -7.91 0.00
C ILE A 83 -10.99 -8.16 -1.08
N THR A 84 -9.71 -7.97 -0.78
CA THR A 84 -8.64 -8.00 -1.79
C THR A 84 -8.49 -9.33 -2.55
N PRO A 85 -8.63 -10.53 -1.94
CA PRO A 85 -8.60 -11.78 -2.69
C PRO A 85 -9.79 -11.91 -3.65
N ARG A 86 -10.97 -11.43 -3.23
CA ARG A 86 -12.20 -11.47 -4.02
C ARG A 86 -12.15 -10.48 -5.19
N VAL A 87 -11.63 -9.27 -4.97
CA VAL A 87 -11.36 -8.30 -6.05
C VAL A 87 -10.37 -8.88 -7.06
N ALA A 88 -9.25 -9.46 -6.60
CA ALA A 88 -8.27 -10.08 -7.49
C ALA A 88 -8.91 -11.18 -8.35
N LYS A 89 -9.72 -12.06 -7.74
CA LYS A 89 -10.47 -13.11 -8.44
C LYS A 89 -11.46 -12.54 -9.45
N ALA A 90 -12.25 -11.53 -9.08
CA ALA A 90 -13.25 -10.92 -9.95
C ALA A 90 -12.66 -10.17 -11.15
N LEU A 91 -11.44 -9.64 -11.00
CA LEU A 91 -10.68 -9.00 -12.08
C LEU A 91 -9.82 -10.00 -12.88
N GLY A 92 -9.65 -11.24 -12.39
CA GLY A 92 -8.78 -12.25 -13.02
C GLY A 92 -7.29 -11.90 -12.95
N VAL A 93 -6.86 -11.20 -11.89
CA VAL A 93 -5.48 -10.70 -11.73
C VAL A 93 -4.73 -11.45 -10.63
N GLN A 94 -3.40 -11.43 -10.72
CA GLN A 94 -2.50 -11.96 -9.71
C GLN A 94 -2.26 -10.93 -8.60
N ARG A 95 -1.71 -11.38 -7.46
CA ARG A 95 -1.36 -10.51 -6.34
C ARG A 95 0.15 -10.32 -6.19
N GLY A 96 0.53 -9.13 -5.73
CA GLY A 96 1.86 -8.81 -5.25
C GLY A 96 1.80 -8.50 -3.76
N LEU A 97 2.86 -8.82 -3.01
CA LEU A 97 2.91 -8.66 -1.57
C LEU A 97 4.13 -7.84 -1.15
N ILE A 98 3.90 -6.87 -0.27
CA ILE A 98 4.96 -6.16 0.46
C ILE A 98 4.76 -6.46 1.95
N VAL A 99 5.80 -6.97 2.60
CA VAL A 99 5.79 -7.28 4.04
C VAL A 99 6.83 -6.46 4.77
N LEU A 100 6.53 -6.09 6.01
CA LEU A 100 7.51 -5.55 6.93
C LEU A 100 8.57 -6.60 7.24
N ASP A 101 9.80 -6.13 7.37
CA ASP A 101 10.93 -6.92 7.86
C ASP A 101 10.68 -7.40 9.30
N GLU A 102 11.26 -8.55 9.67
CA GLU A 102 11.06 -9.19 10.97
C GLU A 102 11.48 -8.27 12.13
N GLU A 103 12.51 -7.45 11.91
CA GLU A 103 13.01 -6.47 12.87
C GLU A 103 12.05 -5.29 13.10
N ILE A 104 11.08 -5.07 12.19
CA ILE A 104 10.04 -4.04 12.33
C ILE A 104 8.79 -4.62 12.98
N ALA A 105 8.35 -5.79 12.51
CA ALA A 105 7.18 -6.50 13.03
C ALA A 105 7.28 -7.99 12.67
N ASP A 106 7.84 -8.78 13.58
CA ASP A 106 8.07 -10.23 13.44
C ASP A 106 6.81 -11.03 13.08
N TYR A 107 5.64 -10.56 13.50
CA TYR A 107 4.35 -11.15 13.21
C TYR A 107 3.80 -10.81 11.82
N HIS A 108 4.31 -9.78 11.13
CA HIS A 108 3.68 -9.26 9.92
C HIS A 108 3.84 -10.21 8.73
N SER A 109 5.09 -10.56 8.41
CA SER A 109 5.37 -11.46 7.29
C SER A 109 4.78 -12.87 7.48
N PRO A 110 4.93 -13.56 8.64
CA PRO A 110 4.37 -14.90 8.82
C PRO A 110 2.85 -14.96 8.70
N ASN A 111 2.14 -13.88 9.06
CA ASN A 111 0.68 -13.85 9.02
C ASN A 111 0.10 -13.34 7.69
N ALA A 112 0.94 -12.81 6.79
CA ALA A 112 0.50 -12.26 5.52
C ALA A 112 -0.14 -13.32 4.60
N ASP A 113 -1.25 -12.94 3.97
CA ASP A 113 -1.93 -13.79 2.99
C ASP A 113 -1.12 -13.92 1.69
N ARG A 114 -0.66 -15.15 1.38
CA ARG A 114 0.15 -15.46 0.19
C ARG A 114 -0.58 -16.18 -0.94
N GLU A 115 -1.89 -16.37 -0.84
CA GLU A 115 -2.63 -17.05 -1.92
C GLU A 115 -2.60 -16.24 -3.22
N ASN A 116 -2.34 -16.88 -4.36
CA ASN A 116 -2.25 -16.19 -5.65
C ASN A 116 -1.22 -15.03 -5.67
N VAL A 117 -0.25 -15.02 -4.76
CA VAL A 117 0.86 -14.06 -4.76
C VAL A 117 1.96 -14.57 -5.69
N VAL A 118 2.39 -13.72 -6.62
CA VAL A 118 3.42 -14.05 -7.63
C VAL A 118 4.66 -13.18 -7.54
N LEU A 119 4.57 -12.08 -6.78
CA LEU A 119 5.66 -11.17 -6.48
C LEU A 119 5.63 -10.86 -4.98
N GLU A 120 6.77 -10.96 -4.32
CA GLU A 120 6.92 -10.63 -2.90
C GLU A 120 8.22 -9.86 -2.70
N VAL A 121 8.20 -8.82 -1.89
CA VAL A 121 9.36 -7.99 -1.56
C VAL A 121 9.29 -7.51 -0.12
N LEU A 122 10.45 -7.38 0.52
CA LEU A 122 10.53 -6.80 1.86
C LEU A 122 10.38 -5.28 1.81
N PHE A 123 9.82 -4.70 2.87
CA PHE A 123 9.63 -3.25 2.94
C PHE A 123 10.98 -2.51 2.93
N SER A 124 12.01 -3.03 3.60
CA SER A 124 13.38 -2.48 3.53
C SER A 124 13.95 -2.42 2.11
N GLU A 125 13.64 -3.41 1.27
CA GLU A 125 14.06 -3.45 -0.14
C GLU A 125 13.35 -2.34 -0.94
N VAL A 126 12.07 -2.09 -0.66
CA VAL A 126 11.29 -1.00 -1.28
C VAL A 126 11.84 0.37 -0.87
N MET A 127 12.11 0.56 0.42
CA MET A 127 12.71 1.80 0.95
C MET A 127 14.08 2.06 0.34
N THR A 128 14.96 1.06 0.35
CA THR A 128 16.30 1.16 -0.23
C THR A 128 16.23 1.54 -1.70
N TRP A 129 15.31 0.94 -2.45
CA TRP A 129 15.13 1.29 -3.86
C TRP A 129 14.65 2.72 -4.05
N LEU A 130 13.64 3.17 -3.26
CA LEU A 130 13.09 4.52 -3.41
C LEU A 130 14.15 5.59 -3.10
N GLU A 131 14.93 5.42 -2.05
CA GLU A 131 15.99 6.35 -1.69
C GLU A 131 17.12 6.37 -2.72
N GLY A 132 17.44 5.22 -3.32
CA GLY A 132 18.39 5.13 -4.43
C GLY A 132 17.87 5.74 -5.74
N TYR A 133 16.55 5.71 -5.97
CA TYR A 133 15.90 6.28 -7.15
C TYR A 133 15.74 7.80 -7.04
N SER A 134 15.31 8.28 -5.87
CA SER A 134 15.07 9.68 -5.58
C SER A 134 15.47 9.97 -4.13
N SER A 135 16.73 10.39 -3.96
CA SER A 135 17.27 10.64 -2.62
C SER A 135 16.54 11.78 -1.92
N GLY A 136 16.27 11.60 -0.64
CA GLY A 136 15.49 12.52 0.19
C GLY A 136 13.99 12.32 0.12
N THR A 137 13.48 11.45 -0.76
CA THR A 137 12.03 11.17 -0.80
C THR A 137 11.55 10.46 0.47
N LEU A 138 12.33 9.52 1.03
CA LEU A 138 11.91 8.85 2.27
C LEU A 138 11.76 9.83 3.43
N ILE A 139 12.74 10.71 3.63
CA ILE A 139 12.70 11.67 4.75
C ILE A 139 11.55 12.68 4.59
N GLN A 140 11.21 13.07 3.36
CA GLN A 140 10.04 13.91 3.08
C GLN A 140 8.74 13.22 3.46
N VAL A 141 8.55 11.96 3.04
CA VAL A 141 7.36 11.17 3.34
C VAL A 141 7.23 10.93 4.86
N GLU A 142 8.31 10.54 5.53
CA GLU A 142 8.31 10.32 6.98
C GLU A 142 8.01 11.59 7.76
N THR A 143 8.53 12.73 7.31
CA THR A 143 8.23 14.05 7.90
C THR A 143 6.75 14.40 7.74
N ALA A 144 6.18 14.14 6.56
CA ALA A 144 4.76 14.36 6.29
C ALA A 144 3.87 13.44 7.14
N ILE A 145 4.22 12.16 7.27
CA ILE A 145 3.54 11.21 8.16
C ILE A 145 3.58 11.72 9.60
N ALA A 146 4.74 12.11 10.10
CA ALA A 146 4.90 12.61 11.47
C ALA A 146 4.07 13.89 11.71
N ALA A 147 4.03 14.79 10.74
CA ALA A 147 3.18 15.99 10.81
C ALA A 147 1.69 15.64 10.85
N LEU A 148 1.25 14.71 9.99
CA LEU A 148 -0.14 14.29 9.94
C LEU A 148 -0.56 13.52 11.19
N VAL A 149 0.32 12.71 11.78
CA VAL A 149 0.08 12.07 13.09
C VAL A 149 -0.12 13.13 14.18
N ARG A 150 0.72 14.18 14.22
CA ARG A 150 0.56 15.28 15.18
C ARG A 150 -0.78 16.00 15.01
N ALA A 151 -1.16 16.31 13.77
CA ALA A 151 -2.44 16.95 13.47
C ALA A 151 -3.63 16.07 13.92
N LYS A 152 -3.63 14.78 13.54
CA LYS A 152 -4.67 13.83 13.96
C LYS A 152 -4.74 13.69 15.49
N ASN A 153 -3.61 13.69 16.18
CA ASN A 153 -3.58 13.62 17.65
C ASN A 153 -4.10 14.91 18.30
N PHE A 154 -3.84 16.06 17.70
CA PHE A 154 -4.43 17.33 18.14
C PHE A 154 -5.96 17.29 18.03
N ASP A 155 -6.51 16.87 16.88
CA ASP A 155 -7.96 16.75 16.68
C ASP A 155 -8.59 15.75 17.65
N ARG A 156 -7.90 14.63 17.91
CA ARG A 156 -8.36 13.61 18.88
C ARG A 156 -8.37 14.15 20.30
N ALA A 157 -7.39 14.95 20.70
CA ALA A 157 -7.35 15.59 22.02
C ALA A 157 -8.51 16.56 22.22
N VAL A 158 -8.86 17.35 21.19
CA VAL A 158 -10.06 18.24 21.21
C VAL A 158 -11.33 17.42 21.46
N LEU A 159 -11.39 16.19 20.95
CA LEU A 159 -12.51 15.26 21.14
C LEU A 159 -12.38 14.34 22.37
N SER A 160 -11.41 14.60 23.28
CA SER A 160 -11.13 13.75 24.45
C SER A 160 -10.87 12.28 24.10
N LYS A 161 -10.38 12.00 22.90
CA LYS A 161 -9.95 10.66 22.46
C LYS A 161 -8.47 10.47 22.78
N PRO A 162 -8.03 9.23 23.08
CA PRO A 162 -6.61 8.95 23.25
C PRO A 162 -5.85 9.23 21.94
N PRO A 163 -4.53 9.42 21.94
CA PRO A 163 -3.72 9.48 20.73
C PRO A 163 -3.95 8.26 19.81
N LEU A 164 -3.53 8.39 18.55
CA LEU A 164 -3.40 7.25 17.65
C LEU A 164 -2.46 6.21 18.27
N ALA A 165 -2.75 4.94 18.03
CA ALA A 165 -1.91 3.85 18.51
C ALA A 165 -0.51 3.91 17.87
N GLU A 166 0.49 3.40 18.57
CA GLU A 166 1.90 3.51 18.18
C GLU A 166 2.22 2.84 16.84
N TYR A 167 1.38 1.90 16.38
CA TYR A 167 1.56 1.25 15.08
C TYR A 167 1.18 2.14 13.90
N PHE A 168 0.39 3.20 14.08
CA PHE A 168 -0.11 4.04 12.97
C PHE A 168 1.00 4.58 12.07
N PRO A 169 2.09 5.19 12.59
CA PRO A 169 3.19 5.66 11.75
C PRO A 169 3.84 4.54 10.93
N THR A 170 4.04 3.35 11.52
CA THR A 170 4.66 2.21 10.84
C THR A 170 3.81 1.74 9.67
N PHE A 171 2.50 1.54 9.87
CA PHE A 171 1.62 1.10 8.80
C PHE A 171 1.33 2.22 7.79
N ALA A 172 1.28 3.49 8.20
CA ALA A 172 1.19 4.61 7.27
C ALA A 172 2.42 4.66 6.36
N ARG A 173 3.61 4.43 6.91
CA ARG A 173 4.87 4.35 6.15
C ARG A 173 4.82 3.17 5.18
N LEU A 174 4.38 1.99 5.61
CA LEU A 174 4.17 0.84 4.73
C LEU A 174 3.23 1.19 3.58
N GLN A 175 2.10 1.85 3.85
CA GLN A 175 1.12 2.22 2.82
C GLN A 175 1.68 3.23 1.82
N GLU A 176 2.15 4.38 2.32
CA GLU A 176 2.54 5.51 1.47
C GLU A 176 3.83 5.23 0.69
N VAL A 177 4.86 4.71 1.35
CA VAL A 177 6.15 4.43 0.68
C VAL A 177 5.99 3.35 -0.39
N SER A 178 5.17 2.33 -0.14
CA SER A 178 4.89 1.29 -1.14
C SER A 178 4.23 1.86 -2.39
N LYS A 179 3.20 2.72 -2.21
CA LYS A 179 2.50 3.36 -3.33
C LYS A 179 3.43 4.28 -4.11
N ILE A 180 4.18 5.14 -3.42
CA ILE A 180 5.12 6.08 -4.04
C ILE A 180 6.23 5.33 -4.80
N ALA A 181 6.82 4.31 -4.18
CA ALA A 181 7.89 3.54 -4.81
C ALA A 181 7.39 2.78 -6.04
N LEU A 182 6.25 2.09 -5.95
CA LEU A 182 5.72 1.35 -7.09
C LEU A 182 5.19 2.27 -8.19
N TYR A 183 4.62 3.42 -7.85
CA TYR A 183 4.26 4.44 -8.82
C TYR A 183 5.51 4.98 -9.56
N ALA A 184 6.55 5.36 -8.84
CA ALA A 184 7.81 5.82 -9.43
C ALA A 184 8.48 4.75 -10.32
N LEU A 185 8.43 3.49 -9.88
CA LEU A 185 9.00 2.36 -10.60
C LEU A 185 8.22 2.02 -11.89
N CYS A 186 6.89 1.98 -11.78
CA CYS A 186 6.00 1.50 -12.83
C CYS A 186 5.55 2.63 -13.76
N GLY A 187 5.60 3.88 -13.32
CA GLY A 187 5.13 5.06 -14.07
C GLY A 187 3.61 5.21 -14.13
N GLU A 188 2.87 4.30 -13.52
CA GLU A 188 1.41 4.27 -13.43
C GLU A 188 1.01 3.47 -12.18
N MET A 189 -0.18 3.75 -11.63
CA MET A 189 -0.83 2.93 -10.62
C MET A 189 -2.34 3.19 -10.64
N THR A 190 -3.10 2.42 -9.86
CA THR A 190 -4.47 2.78 -9.48
C THR A 190 -4.65 2.54 -7.99
N LEU A 191 -5.24 3.50 -7.28
CA LEU A 191 -5.70 3.34 -5.90
C LEU A 191 -7.23 3.43 -5.88
N VAL A 192 -7.87 2.52 -5.17
CA VAL A 192 -9.30 2.62 -4.87
C VAL A 192 -9.54 2.36 -3.39
N HIS A 193 -10.41 3.14 -2.77
CA HIS A 193 -10.84 2.91 -1.40
C HIS A 193 -12.08 2.01 -1.36
N THR A 194 -12.29 1.29 -0.27
CA THR A 194 -13.51 0.48 -0.08
C THR A 194 -14.68 1.25 0.50
N SER A 195 -14.60 2.58 0.57
CA SER A 195 -15.62 3.49 1.11
C SER A 195 -15.47 4.87 0.49
N ALA A 196 -16.58 5.57 0.31
CA ALA A 196 -16.61 6.96 -0.15
C ALA A 196 -16.03 7.92 0.91
N GLU A 197 -16.29 7.62 2.18
CA GLU A 197 -15.74 8.34 3.32
C GLU A 197 -14.65 7.53 4.00
N LEU A 198 -13.48 8.15 4.17
CA LEU A 198 -12.38 7.57 4.94
C LEU A 198 -12.48 8.01 6.40
N VAL A 199 -12.43 7.03 7.29
CA VAL A 199 -12.38 7.31 8.73
C VAL A 199 -11.06 8.06 9.02
N PRO A 200 -11.09 9.27 9.63
CA PRO A 200 -9.87 10.06 9.87
C PRO A 200 -8.83 9.36 10.76
N SER A 201 -9.27 8.40 11.57
CA SER A 201 -8.43 7.53 12.41
C SER A 201 -8.18 6.15 11.78
N SER A 202 -8.20 6.03 10.46
CA SER A 202 -7.73 4.84 9.74
C SER A 202 -6.34 5.08 9.17
N VAL A 203 -5.55 4.02 8.98
CA VAL A 203 -4.26 4.13 8.29
C VAL A 203 -4.46 4.59 6.84
N SER A 204 -5.52 4.13 6.17
CA SER A 204 -5.86 4.57 4.80
C SER A 204 -6.08 6.07 4.66
N SER A 205 -6.41 6.79 5.75
CA SER A 205 -6.53 8.26 5.71
C SER A 205 -5.19 9.00 5.53
N PHE A 206 -4.07 8.29 5.47
CA PHE A 206 -2.75 8.84 5.15
C PHE A 206 -2.48 8.93 3.63
N TYR A 207 -3.37 8.38 2.78
CA TYR A 207 -3.23 8.36 1.31
C TYR A 207 -3.01 9.73 0.65
N THR A 208 -3.35 10.82 1.33
CA THR A 208 -3.13 12.18 0.82
C THR A 208 -1.65 12.54 0.76
N ILE A 209 -0.78 11.89 1.55
CA ILE A 209 0.63 12.29 1.66
C ILE A 209 1.35 12.21 0.31
N GLY A 210 1.22 11.09 -0.41
CA GLY A 210 1.82 10.98 -1.74
C GLY A 210 1.27 12.02 -2.73
N ILE A 211 0.00 12.41 -2.57
CA ILE A 211 -0.66 13.41 -3.41
C ILE A 211 -0.17 14.82 -3.09
N ASP A 212 -0.18 15.19 -1.80
CA ASP A 212 0.20 16.51 -1.30
C ASP A 212 1.67 16.83 -1.57
N LEU A 213 2.53 15.80 -1.61
CA LEU A 213 3.93 15.89 -1.99
C LEU A 213 4.16 15.88 -3.51
N GLY A 214 3.12 15.69 -4.33
CA GLY A 214 3.23 15.59 -5.79
C GLY A 214 3.91 14.31 -6.29
N LEU A 215 3.99 13.28 -5.43
CA LEU A 215 4.63 11.99 -5.71
C LEU A 215 3.66 10.98 -6.32
N ILE A 216 2.35 11.21 -6.21
CA ILE A 216 1.28 10.41 -6.80
C ILE A 216 0.32 11.35 -7.54
N ASN A 217 -0.14 10.94 -8.72
CA ASN A 217 -1.09 11.72 -9.48
C ASN A 217 -2.52 11.53 -8.92
N PRO A 218 -3.26 12.59 -8.54
CA PRO A 218 -4.62 12.48 -8.04
C PRO A 218 -5.58 11.74 -8.98
N SER A 219 -5.31 11.80 -10.28
CA SER A 219 -6.15 11.14 -11.29
C SER A 219 -6.00 9.62 -11.34
N ASP A 220 -5.09 9.05 -10.55
CA ASP A 220 -4.95 7.60 -10.37
C ASP A 220 -5.74 7.08 -9.15
N ILE A 221 -6.44 7.98 -8.44
CA ILE A 221 -7.31 7.65 -7.31
C ILE A 221 -8.74 7.53 -7.80
N VAL A 222 -9.33 6.35 -7.61
CA VAL A 222 -10.70 6.02 -8.01
C VAL A 222 -11.63 6.28 -6.82
N ALA A 223 -12.62 7.13 -7.06
CA ALA A 223 -13.67 7.37 -6.08
C ALA A 223 -14.53 6.11 -5.91
N PHE A 224 -14.80 5.76 -4.66
CA PHE A 224 -15.80 4.74 -4.34
C PHE A 224 -17.18 5.41 -4.34
N GLU A 225 -18.14 4.83 -5.04
CA GLU A 225 -19.50 5.33 -5.09
C GLU A 225 -20.37 4.44 -4.19
N GLN A 226 -20.83 4.96 -3.06
CA GLN A 226 -21.82 4.24 -2.25
C GLN A 226 -23.16 4.25 -3.01
N GLN A 227 -23.70 3.07 -3.28
CA GLN A 227 -25.09 2.90 -3.74
C GLN A 227 -26.06 3.05 -2.58
#